data_AF-A0A255ZI09-F1
#
_entry.id   AF-A0A255ZI09-F1
#
_cell.length_a   1.000
_cell.length_b   1.000
_cell.length_c   1.000
_cell.angle_alpha   90.00
_cell.angle_beta   90.00
_cell.angle_gamma   90.00
#
_symmetry.space_group_name_H-M   'P 1'
#
loop_
_entity.id
_entity.type
_entity.pdbx_description
1 polymer ?
#
loop_
_entity_poly.entity_id
_entity_poly.type
_entity_poly.pdbx_seq_one_letter_code
_entity_poly.pdbx_strand_id
1 'polypeptide(L)'
;MQAAAPACAPMRNAAGYPLAPRWESGALGNHLILMCTNAKQSQAFAGGLSCLHADCNVNAFGAALLKVLHAEDRQAALDAEWDKGVKWTCDAPPTVAQANLCNERAALIKANWSRWSAGYAVAVWKVKANGAATTRPAYALANGVLGTKEVARAQVGAICNVIRPTAPATGGDIRAEFGPANAPGVVTICSKQ
;
A
#
# COMPACT_ATOMS: atom_id res chain seq x y z
N MET A 1 4.32 20.05 -8.85
CA MET A 1 3.20 19.27 -8.29
C MET A 1 3.78 18.06 -7.60
N GLN A 2 3.68 18.00 -6.27
CA GLN A 2 4.16 16.86 -5.48
C GLN A 2 3.17 15.70 -5.66
N ALA A 3 3.67 14.50 -5.95
CA ALA A 3 2.81 13.33 -6.04
C ALA A 3 2.22 13.07 -4.65
N ALA A 4 0.89 12.89 -4.56
CA ALA A 4 0.26 12.50 -3.32
C ALA A 4 0.86 11.18 -2.82
N ALA A 5 1.12 11.08 -1.51
CA ALA A 5 1.57 9.84 -0.92
C ALA A 5 0.57 8.71 -1.24
N PRO A 6 1.04 7.49 -1.56
CA PRO A 6 0.15 6.38 -1.83
C PRO A 6 -0.65 6.05 -0.56
N ALA A 7 -1.94 5.76 -0.72
CA ALA A 7 -2.78 5.38 0.41
C ALA A 7 -2.22 4.14 1.15
N CYS A 8 -1.98 4.25 2.46
CA CYS A 8 -1.56 3.16 3.34
C CYS A 8 -2.77 2.38 3.87
N ALA A 9 -3.09 1.27 3.22
CA ALA A 9 -3.81 0.21 3.90
C ALA A 9 -2.84 -0.53 4.84
N PRO A 10 -3.21 -0.84 6.10
CA PRO A 10 -2.32 -1.58 6.98
C PRO A 10 -2.04 -2.98 6.41
N MET A 11 -0.77 -3.37 6.38
CA MET A 11 -0.39 -4.77 6.15
C MET A 11 -1.03 -5.64 7.24
N ARG A 12 -1.52 -6.82 6.88
CA ARG A 12 -2.19 -7.76 7.81
C ARG A 12 -1.48 -9.10 7.82
N ASN A 13 -1.33 -9.70 9.00
CA ASN A 13 -0.82 -11.07 9.09
C ASN A 13 -1.82 -12.09 8.54
N ALA A 14 -1.44 -13.37 8.51
CA ALA A 14 -2.29 -14.47 8.03
C ALA A 14 -3.64 -14.59 8.77
N ALA A 15 -3.74 -14.13 10.02
CA ALA A 15 -4.97 -14.10 10.80
C ALA A 15 -5.82 -12.83 10.55
N GLY A 16 -5.43 -11.97 9.60
CA GLY A 16 -6.14 -10.75 9.25
C GLY A 16 -5.89 -9.58 10.20
N TYR A 17 -5.05 -9.74 11.22
CA TYR A 17 -4.72 -8.64 12.14
C TYR A 17 -3.70 -7.70 11.50
N PRO A 18 -3.92 -6.38 11.61
CA PRO A 18 -2.96 -5.43 11.09
C PRO A 18 -1.63 -5.54 11.83
N LEU A 19 -0.53 -5.49 11.10
CA LEU A 19 0.80 -5.47 11.71
C LEU A 19 0.95 -4.21 12.57
N ALA A 20 1.58 -4.38 13.72
CA ALA A 20 1.81 -3.29 14.66
C ALA A 20 2.81 -2.29 14.09
N PRO A 21 2.55 -0.97 14.20
CA PRO A 21 3.55 0.06 13.96
C PRO A 21 4.85 -0.18 14.73
N ARG A 22 5.93 0.42 14.25
CA ARG A 22 7.24 0.39 14.91
C ARG A 22 7.58 1.77 15.40
N TRP A 23 7.82 1.86 16.70
CA TRP A 23 8.51 2.98 17.29
C TRP A 23 9.98 2.61 17.38
N GLU A 24 10.83 3.35 16.70
CA GLU A 24 12.27 3.15 16.75
C GLU A 24 12.93 4.49 17.14
N SER A 25 13.81 4.45 18.13
CA SER A 25 14.65 5.61 18.46
C SER A 25 16.02 5.37 17.84
N GLY A 26 16.40 6.24 16.90
CA GLY A 26 17.72 6.26 16.29
C GLY A 26 18.69 7.14 17.08
N ALA A 27 19.82 7.45 16.47
CA ALA A 27 20.80 8.38 17.02
C ALA A 27 20.37 9.85 16.86
N LEU A 28 19.60 10.16 15.81
CA LEU A 28 19.18 11.53 15.49
C LEU A 28 17.76 11.84 15.95
N GLY A 29 16.89 10.84 16.04
CA GLY A 29 15.48 11.09 16.30
C GLY A 29 14.64 9.88 16.68
N ASN A 30 13.33 10.13 16.80
CA ASN A 30 12.34 9.07 16.93
C ASN A 30 11.59 8.89 15.60
N HIS A 31 11.25 7.64 15.30
CA HIS A 31 10.57 7.24 14.08
C HIS A 31 9.33 6.42 14.41
N LEU A 32 8.20 6.81 13.85
CA LEU A 32 6.98 6.02 13.80
C LEU A 32 6.90 5.44 12.40
N ILE A 33 6.96 4.12 12.28
CA ILE A 33 6.97 3.42 11.01
C ILE A 33 5.70 2.57 10.91
N LEU A 34 4.95 2.78 9.84
CA LEU A 34 3.75 2.02 9.50
C LEU A 34 4.09 1.05 8.37
N MET A 35 3.74 -0.22 8.54
CA MET A 35 3.85 -1.20 7.46
C MET A 35 2.56 -1.15 6.63
N CYS A 36 2.70 -0.62 5.42
CA CYS A 36 1.63 -0.24 4.54
C CYS A 36 1.59 -1.11 3.31
N THR A 37 0.41 -1.18 2.71
CA THR A 37 0.22 -1.68 1.36
C THR A 37 -0.72 -0.79 0.58
N ASN A 38 -0.62 -0.82 -0.75
CA ASN A 38 -1.56 -0.08 -1.58
C ASN A 38 -2.99 -0.64 -1.42
N ALA A 39 -4.00 0.06 -1.95
CA ALA A 39 -5.40 -0.36 -1.84
C ALA A 39 -5.68 -1.79 -2.37
N LYS A 40 -4.86 -2.27 -3.32
CA LYS A 40 -4.95 -3.61 -3.92
C LYS A 40 -4.16 -4.67 -3.15
N GLN A 41 -3.46 -4.27 -2.10
CA GLN A 41 -2.55 -5.09 -1.31
C GLN A 41 -1.41 -5.73 -2.10
N SER A 42 -1.07 -5.20 -3.28
CA SER A 42 -0.13 -5.82 -4.23
C SER A 42 1.30 -5.30 -4.09
N GLN A 43 1.49 -4.25 -3.28
CA GLN A 43 2.78 -3.63 -3.04
C GLN A 43 2.85 -3.27 -1.57
N ALA A 44 3.91 -3.70 -0.89
CA ALA A 44 4.20 -3.29 0.47
C ALA A 44 5.19 -2.13 0.47
N PHE A 45 5.02 -1.20 1.41
CA PHE A 45 5.90 -0.05 1.61
C PHE A 45 5.84 0.43 3.06
N ALA A 46 6.77 1.29 3.46
CA ALA A 46 6.77 1.89 4.79
C ALA A 46 6.22 3.33 4.74
N GLY A 47 5.20 3.60 5.55
CA GLY A 47 4.71 4.94 5.86
C GLY A 47 5.17 5.41 7.23
N GLY A 48 4.77 6.62 7.65
CA GLY A 48 4.96 7.11 9.03
C GLY A 48 5.89 8.30 9.22
N LEU A 49 6.00 8.76 10.47
CA LEU A 49 6.52 10.07 10.89
C LEU A 49 7.94 9.99 11.47
N SER A 50 8.64 11.12 11.52
CA SER A 50 9.94 11.23 12.22
C SER A 50 10.14 12.62 12.81
N CYS A 51 10.85 12.68 13.94
CA CYS A 51 11.21 13.93 14.63
C CYS A 51 12.67 13.84 15.12
N LEU A 52 13.44 14.93 15.03
CA LEU A 52 14.76 15.03 15.66
C LEU A 52 14.62 15.03 17.19
N HIS A 53 15.54 14.42 17.93
CA HIS A 53 15.47 14.42 19.41
C HIS A 53 15.40 15.83 20.00
N ALA A 54 16.14 16.78 19.43
CA ALA A 54 16.16 18.18 19.88
C ALA A 54 14.78 18.86 19.80
N ASP A 55 13.92 18.44 18.88
CA ASP A 55 12.64 19.08 18.59
C ASP A 55 11.44 18.15 18.90
N CYS A 56 11.69 16.92 19.35
CA CYS A 56 10.64 15.92 19.43
C CYS A 56 9.80 16.06 20.70
N ASN A 57 8.52 16.35 20.53
CA ASN A 57 7.53 16.14 21.57
C ASN A 57 7.09 14.66 21.57
N VAL A 58 7.77 13.84 22.36
CA VAL A 58 7.50 12.39 22.46
C VAL A 58 6.07 12.08 22.90
N ASN A 59 5.43 12.94 23.70
CA ASN A 59 4.04 12.76 24.12
C ASN A 59 3.07 12.97 22.95
N ALA A 60 3.30 13.99 22.14
CA ALA A 60 2.52 14.22 20.92
C ALA A 60 2.74 13.08 19.92
N PHE A 61 3.96 12.57 19.81
CA PHE A 61 4.30 11.45 18.94
C PHE A 61 3.62 10.14 19.39
N GLY A 62 3.58 9.88 20.70
CA GLY A 62 2.83 8.76 21.29
C GLY A 62 1.33 8.89 21.08
N ALA A 63 0.77 10.09 21.23
CA ALA A 63 -0.64 10.34 20.96
C ALA A 63 -0.99 10.12 19.48
N ALA A 64 -0.13 10.55 18.56
CA ALA A 64 -0.30 10.31 17.13
C ALA A 64 -0.30 8.80 16.81
N LEU A 65 0.63 8.03 17.41
CA LEU A 65 0.65 6.57 17.28
C LEU A 65 -0.68 5.93 17.71
N LEU A 66 -1.22 6.31 18.87
CA LEU A 66 -2.48 5.76 19.37
C LEU A 66 -3.65 6.06 18.42
N LYS A 67 -3.75 7.31 17.93
CA LYS A 67 -4.80 7.68 16.96
C LYS A 67 -4.71 6.85 15.68
N VAL A 68 -3.51 6.71 15.12
CA VAL A 68 -3.29 5.91 13.91
C VAL A 68 -3.58 4.43 14.15
N LEU A 69 -3.24 3.89 15.33
CA LEU A 69 -3.50 2.49 15.67
C LEU A 69 -4.99 2.14 15.72
N HIS A 70 -5.80 3.06 16.28
CA HIS A 70 -7.23 2.87 16.51
C HIS A 70 -8.12 3.33 15.35
N ALA A 71 -7.56 3.99 14.34
CA ALA A 71 -8.31 4.40 13.17
C ALA A 71 -8.66 3.20 12.25
N GLU A 72 -9.89 3.22 11.72
CA GLU A 72 -10.29 2.30 10.64
C GLU A 72 -9.48 2.57 9.36
N ASP A 73 -9.35 3.86 9.00
CA ASP A 73 -8.45 4.33 7.95
C ASP A 73 -7.17 4.92 8.55
N ARG A 74 -6.14 4.08 8.63
CA ARG A 74 -4.84 4.47 9.20
C ARG A 74 -4.08 5.46 8.34
N GLN A 75 -4.31 5.48 7.02
CA GLN A 75 -3.69 6.47 6.16
C GLN A 75 -4.30 7.83 6.43
N ALA A 76 -5.63 7.93 6.42
CA ALA A 76 -6.30 9.21 6.69
C ALA A 76 -5.94 9.74 8.09
N ALA A 77 -5.82 8.86 9.09
CA ALA A 77 -5.35 9.24 10.42
C ALA A 77 -3.88 9.64 10.43
N LEU A 78 -3.01 8.94 9.69
CA LEU A 78 -1.61 9.33 9.53
C LEU A 78 -1.52 10.70 8.86
N ASP A 79 -2.23 10.93 7.76
CA ASP A 79 -2.27 12.18 7.02
C ASP A 79 -2.79 13.32 7.90
N ALA A 80 -3.84 13.07 8.70
CA ALA A 80 -4.35 14.07 9.64
C ALA A 80 -3.32 14.43 10.73
N GLU A 81 -2.52 13.48 11.21
CA GLU A 81 -1.44 13.79 12.15
C GLU A 81 -0.20 14.36 11.43
N TRP A 82 0.01 14.00 10.16
CA TRP A 82 1.03 14.55 9.27
C TRP A 82 0.77 16.04 9.02
N ASP A 83 -0.43 16.41 8.60
CA ASP A 83 -0.83 17.80 8.35
C ASP A 83 -0.70 18.69 9.58
N LYS A 84 -0.88 18.11 10.78
CA LYS A 84 -0.72 18.84 12.05
C LYS A 84 0.75 18.98 12.47
N GLY A 85 1.53 17.91 12.32
CA GLY A 85 2.84 17.78 12.95
C GLY A 85 4.03 17.98 12.02
N VAL A 86 3.85 17.75 10.72
CA VAL A 86 4.94 17.67 9.75
C VAL A 86 5.07 18.98 9.00
N LYS A 87 6.20 19.65 9.22
CA LYS A 87 6.53 20.92 8.55
C LYS A 87 7.28 20.75 7.23
N TRP A 88 7.77 19.54 6.93
CA TRP A 88 8.59 19.21 5.77
C TRP A 88 8.65 17.69 5.54
N THR A 89 8.93 17.23 4.32
CA THR A 89 8.99 15.80 3.99
C THR A 89 10.42 15.35 3.65
N CYS A 90 10.64 14.03 3.67
CA CYS A 90 11.92 13.45 3.24
C CYS A 90 12.21 13.61 1.74
N ASP A 91 11.24 14.08 0.94
CA ASP A 91 11.47 14.39 -0.48
C ASP A 91 12.22 15.71 -0.68
N ALA A 92 12.07 16.64 0.28
CA ALA A 92 12.69 17.96 0.26
C ALA A 92 13.02 18.43 1.68
N PRO A 93 13.98 17.78 2.37
CA PRO A 93 14.36 18.17 3.73
C PRO A 93 14.99 19.57 3.74
N PRO A 94 14.52 20.50 4.59
CA PRO A 94 14.98 21.89 4.57
C PRO A 94 16.39 22.08 5.16
N THR A 95 16.91 21.08 5.88
CA THR A 95 18.24 21.13 6.48
C THR A 95 18.97 19.79 6.32
N VAL A 96 20.30 19.84 6.45
CA VAL A 96 21.15 18.63 6.44
C VAL A 96 20.80 17.69 7.59
N ALA A 97 20.48 18.22 8.78
CA ALA A 97 20.08 17.40 9.93
C ALA A 97 18.81 16.57 9.63
N GLN A 98 17.85 17.18 8.94
CA GLN A 98 16.59 16.54 8.56
C GLN A 98 16.78 15.54 7.42
N ALA A 99 17.67 15.82 6.46
CA ALA A 99 18.08 14.85 5.46
C ALA A 99 18.73 13.62 6.11
N ASN A 100 19.59 13.83 7.11
CA ASN A 100 20.22 12.75 7.87
C ASN A 100 19.19 11.93 8.67
N LEU A 101 18.18 12.57 9.28
CA LEU A 101 17.08 11.87 9.93
C LEU A 101 16.30 10.97 8.95
N CYS A 102 16.05 11.45 7.74
CA CYS A 102 15.41 10.65 6.70
C CYS A 102 16.25 9.43 6.28
N ASN A 103 17.57 9.62 6.17
CA ASN A 103 18.50 8.52 5.89
C ASN A 103 18.55 7.51 7.04
N GLU A 104 18.55 7.96 8.29
CA GLU A 104 18.46 7.11 9.48
C GLU A 104 17.19 6.25 9.45
N ARG A 105 16.03 6.85 9.19
CA ARG A 105 14.77 6.12 9.04
C ARG A 105 14.84 5.07 7.92
N ALA A 106 15.35 5.45 6.75
CA ALA A 106 15.47 4.54 5.62
C ALA A 106 16.39 3.34 5.95
N ALA A 107 17.48 3.59 6.67
CA ALA A 107 18.40 2.55 7.15
C ALA A 107 17.72 1.62 8.16
N LEU A 108 16.99 2.15 9.13
CA LEU A 108 16.22 1.37 10.12
C LEU A 108 15.18 0.47 9.44
N ILE A 109 14.44 1.03 8.47
CA ILE A 109 13.46 0.27 7.68
C ILE A 109 14.16 -0.85 6.93
N LYS A 110 15.23 -0.55 6.18
CA LYS A 110 15.95 -1.55 5.40
C LYS A 110 16.49 -2.68 6.27
N ALA A 111 17.08 -2.36 7.42
CA ALA A 111 17.67 -3.34 8.33
C ALA A 111 16.61 -4.28 8.95
N ASN A 112 15.40 -3.78 9.19
CA ASN A 112 14.38 -4.51 9.94
C ASN A 112 13.21 -5.01 9.11
N TRP A 113 13.12 -4.65 7.83
CA TRP A 113 11.94 -4.89 7.00
C TRP A 113 11.50 -6.35 7.03
N SER A 114 12.42 -7.30 6.85
CA SER A 114 12.09 -8.73 6.84
C SER A 114 11.45 -9.19 8.16
N ARG A 115 11.99 -8.72 9.31
CA ARG A 115 11.43 -9.02 10.63
C ARG A 115 10.08 -8.35 10.84
N TRP A 116 9.92 -7.09 10.44
CA TRP A 116 8.69 -6.33 10.66
C TRP A 116 7.54 -6.75 9.77
N SER A 117 7.83 -7.19 8.55
CA SER A 117 6.87 -7.69 7.56
C SER A 117 6.67 -9.21 7.62
N ALA A 118 7.30 -9.89 8.58
CA ALA A 118 7.15 -11.33 8.76
C ALA A 118 5.67 -11.71 8.90
N GLY A 119 5.25 -12.74 8.16
CA GLY A 119 3.86 -13.21 8.14
C GLY A 119 2.90 -12.39 7.26
N TYR A 120 3.39 -11.36 6.57
CA TYR A 120 2.65 -10.70 5.49
C TYR A 120 3.14 -11.21 4.12
N ALA A 121 2.18 -11.46 3.23
CA ALA A 121 2.43 -11.66 1.82
C ALA A 121 1.64 -10.62 1.03
N VAL A 122 2.26 -10.05 0.00
CA VAL A 122 1.53 -9.23 -0.96
C VAL A 122 0.47 -10.09 -1.63
N ALA A 123 -0.71 -9.52 -1.82
CA ALA A 123 -1.81 -10.17 -2.47
C ALA A 123 -1.48 -10.46 -3.94
N VAL A 124 -1.67 -11.70 -4.36
CA VAL A 124 -1.59 -12.08 -5.76
C VAL A 124 -3.01 -12.12 -6.30
N TRP A 125 -3.29 -11.26 -7.28
CA TRP A 125 -4.59 -11.27 -7.95
C TRP A 125 -4.54 -12.26 -9.10
N LYS A 126 -5.52 -13.16 -9.14
CA LYS A 126 -5.63 -14.16 -10.20
C LYS A 126 -7.01 -14.11 -10.83
N VAL A 127 -7.11 -14.54 -12.09
CA VAL A 127 -8.39 -14.67 -12.79
C VAL A 127 -9.31 -15.57 -11.96
N LYS A 128 -10.46 -15.02 -11.56
CA LYS A 128 -11.36 -15.66 -10.59
C LYS A 128 -11.93 -16.99 -11.14
N ALA A 129 -12.21 -17.95 -10.28
CA ALA A 129 -12.89 -19.20 -10.67
C ALA A 129 -14.24 -18.93 -11.36
N ASN A 130 -14.61 -19.68 -12.41
CA ASN A 130 -15.82 -19.46 -13.20
C ASN A 130 -16.74 -20.70 -13.24
N GLY A 131 -17.14 -21.17 -12.06
CA GLY A 131 -17.78 -22.48 -11.94
C GLY A 131 -16.86 -23.58 -12.46
N ALA A 132 -17.37 -24.47 -13.31
CA ALA A 132 -16.60 -25.54 -13.95
C ALA A 132 -15.77 -25.08 -15.17
N ALA A 133 -15.98 -23.84 -15.66
CA ALA A 133 -15.24 -23.34 -16.81
C ALA A 133 -13.79 -23.00 -16.43
N THR A 134 -12.84 -23.45 -17.25
CA THR A 134 -11.41 -23.13 -17.10
C THR A 134 -11.06 -21.72 -17.56
N THR A 135 -12.02 -21.00 -18.16
CA THR A 135 -11.81 -19.63 -18.66
C THR A 135 -12.89 -18.65 -18.21
N ARG A 136 -12.55 -17.36 -18.18
CA ARG A 136 -13.48 -16.24 -17.99
C ARG A 136 -13.55 -15.33 -19.22
N PRO A 137 -14.72 -14.74 -19.53
CA PRO A 137 -14.83 -13.66 -20.51
C PRO A 137 -13.92 -12.47 -20.17
N ALA A 138 -13.34 -11.85 -21.19
CA ALA A 138 -12.57 -10.63 -21.09
C ALA A 138 -13.12 -9.56 -22.04
N TYR A 139 -13.04 -8.30 -21.60
CA TYR A 139 -13.66 -7.16 -22.23
C TYR A 139 -12.64 -6.04 -22.42
N ALA A 140 -12.85 -5.22 -23.44
CA ALA A 140 -12.08 -3.99 -23.60
C ALA A 140 -12.39 -3.01 -22.44
N LEU A 141 -11.38 -2.32 -21.94
CA LEU A 141 -11.51 -1.24 -20.97
C LEU A 141 -10.80 0.01 -21.52
N ALA A 142 -11.60 1.00 -21.94
CA ALA A 142 -11.11 2.22 -22.55
C ALA A 142 -11.64 3.43 -21.75
N ASN A 143 -10.75 4.35 -21.36
CA ASN A 143 -11.10 5.55 -20.59
C ASN A 143 -11.94 5.26 -19.33
N GLY A 144 -11.69 4.13 -18.66
CA GLY A 144 -12.45 3.69 -17.48
C GLY A 144 -13.82 3.06 -17.78
N VAL A 145 -14.24 3.00 -19.05
CA VAL A 145 -15.51 2.41 -19.47
C VAL A 145 -15.30 0.98 -19.96
N LEU A 146 -16.04 0.04 -19.36
CA LEU A 146 -16.02 -1.36 -19.74
C LEU A 146 -16.87 -1.58 -21.00
N GLY A 147 -16.30 -2.22 -22.01
CA GLY A 147 -17.02 -2.66 -23.19
C GLY A 147 -18.07 -3.72 -22.85
N THR A 148 -19.14 -3.79 -23.65
CA THR A 148 -20.24 -4.75 -23.47
C THR A 148 -20.05 -6.05 -24.24
N LYS A 149 -19.13 -6.07 -25.20
CA LYS A 149 -18.82 -7.24 -26.02
C LYS A 149 -17.54 -7.93 -25.54
N GLU A 150 -17.62 -9.25 -25.43
CA GLU A 150 -16.46 -10.09 -25.16
C GLU A 150 -15.46 -9.97 -26.33
N VAL A 151 -14.18 -9.81 -26.01
CA VAL A 151 -13.09 -9.70 -27.00
C VAL A 151 -12.02 -10.78 -26.83
N ALA A 152 -11.99 -11.48 -25.68
CA ALA A 152 -11.05 -12.56 -25.39
C ALA A 152 -11.55 -13.45 -24.25
N ARG A 153 -10.81 -14.54 -23.98
CA ARG A 153 -11.01 -15.43 -22.83
C ARG A 153 -9.72 -15.55 -22.01
N ALA A 154 -9.84 -15.44 -20.70
CA ALA A 154 -8.73 -15.52 -19.74
C ALA A 154 -8.71 -16.89 -19.07
N GLN A 155 -7.54 -17.53 -18.95
CA GLN A 155 -7.39 -18.76 -18.17
C GLN A 155 -7.59 -18.47 -16.68
N VAL A 156 -8.47 -19.23 -16.03
CA VAL A 156 -8.67 -19.17 -14.57
C VAL A 156 -7.35 -19.45 -13.86
N GLY A 157 -7.05 -18.67 -12.81
CA GLY A 157 -5.79 -18.79 -12.08
C GLY A 157 -4.58 -18.09 -12.74
N ALA A 158 -4.71 -17.55 -13.96
CA ALA A 158 -3.66 -16.69 -14.52
C ALA A 158 -3.45 -15.45 -13.65
N ILE A 159 -2.20 -14.99 -13.54
CA ILE A 159 -1.85 -13.78 -12.78
C ILE A 159 -2.48 -12.56 -13.46
N CYS A 160 -3.04 -11.66 -12.65
CA CYS A 160 -3.58 -10.40 -13.10
C CYS A 160 -2.61 -9.24 -12.86
N ASN A 161 -2.46 -8.36 -13.85
CA ASN A 161 -1.73 -7.12 -13.75
C ASN A 161 -2.61 -6.02 -13.16
N VAL A 162 -2.27 -5.61 -11.94
CA VAL A 162 -3.04 -4.62 -11.19
C VAL A 162 -2.52 -3.20 -11.35
N ILE A 163 -1.52 -2.96 -12.21
CA ILE A 163 -0.89 -1.65 -12.39
C ILE A 163 -1.76 -0.73 -13.27
N ARG A 164 -2.63 -1.27 -14.16
CA ARG A 164 -3.58 -0.53 -15.06
C ARG A 164 -4.77 -1.41 -15.52
N PRO A 165 -5.78 -0.84 -16.21
CA PRO A 165 -6.89 -0.12 -15.61
C PRO A 165 -7.81 -1.05 -14.79
N THR A 166 -8.08 -0.66 -13.54
CA THR A 166 -8.86 -1.47 -12.60
C THR A 166 -10.23 -0.85 -12.33
N ALA A 167 -11.21 -1.26 -13.11
CA ALA A 167 -12.61 -1.00 -12.80
C ALA A 167 -13.05 -1.89 -11.63
N PRO A 168 -13.86 -1.40 -10.68
CA PRO A 168 -14.45 -2.22 -9.63
C PRO A 168 -15.25 -3.40 -10.24
N ALA A 169 -15.20 -4.55 -9.59
CA ALA A 169 -16.13 -5.65 -9.84
C ALA A 169 -16.91 -5.98 -8.55
N THR A 170 -17.85 -6.92 -8.65
CA THR A 170 -18.73 -7.27 -7.53
C THR A 170 -17.96 -8.01 -6.43
N GLY A 171 -18.28 -7.75 -5.16
CA GLY A 171 -17.75 -8.54 -4.04
C GLY A 171 -16.28 -8.30 -3.69
N GLY A 172 -15.74 -7.12 -3.98
CA GLY A 172 -14.34 -6.77 -3.69
C GLY A 172 -13.34 -7.30 -4.73
N ASP A 173 -13.83 -7.93 -5.80
CA ASP A 173 -13.03 -8.26 -6.97
C ASP A 173 -12.68 -7.00 -7.78
N ILE A 174 -11.68 -7.13 -8.65
CA ILE A 174 -11.29 -6.09 -9.59
C ILE A 174 -11.37 -6.61 -11.01
N ARG A 175 -11.49 -5.69 -11.97
CA ARG A 175 -11.14 -5.98 -13.36
C ARG A 175 -9.68 -5.66 -13.59
N ALA A 176 -8.92 -6.57 -14.18
CA ALA A 176 -7.50 -6.37 -14.45
C ALA A 176 -7.08 -7.12 -15.71
N GLU A 177 -6.00 -6.65 -16.33
CA GLU A 177 -5.30 -7.35 -17.41
C GLU A 177 -4.71 -8.66 -16.88
N PHE A 178 -4.46 -9.64 -17.76
CA PHE A 178 -4.09 -11.00 -17.34
C PHE A 178 -3.11 -11.68 -18.28
N GLY A 179 -2.46 -12.71 -17.74
CA GLY A 179 -1.57 -13.60 -18.50
C GLY A 179 -0.16 -13.06 -18.71
N PRO A 180 0.75 -13.87 -19.28
CA PRO A 180 2.16 -13.51 -19.42
C PRO A 180 2.40 -12.32 -20.36
N ALA A 181 1.46 -12.02 -21.24
CA ALA A 181 1.57 -10.93 -22.22
C ALA A 181 0.88 -9.62 -21.81
N ASN A 182 0.08 -9.62 -20.73
CA ASN A 182 -0.67 -8.45 -20.20
C ASN A 182 -1.09 -7.44 -21.28
N ALA A 183 -1.91 -7.90 -22.24
CA ALA A 183 -2.32 -7.08 -23.36
C ALA A 183 -3.05 -5.81 -22.85
N PRO A 184 -2.57 -4.59 -23.20
CA PRO A 184 -3.14 -3.37 -22.66
C PRO A 184 -4.62 -3.23 -22.99
N GLY A 185 -5.42 -2.85 -21.99
CA GLY A 185 -6.83 -2.49 -22.19
C GLY A 185 -7.78 -3.66 -22.40
N VAL A 186 -7.36 -4.92 -22.17
CA VAL A 186 -8.25 -6.09 -22.13
C VAL A 186 -8.26 -6.67 -20.72
N VAL A 187 -9.42 -6.64 -20.07
CA VAL A 187 -9.55 -6.99 -18.65
C VAL A 187 -10.54 -8.11 -18.41
N THR A 188 -10.32 -8.88 -17.35
CA THR A 188 -11.27 -9.87 -16.81
C THR A 188 -11.43 -9.69 -15.31
N ILE A 189 -12.35 -10.44 -14.69
CA ILE A 189 -12.56 -10.41 -13.24
C ILE A 189 -11.46 -11.21 -12.55
N CYS A 190 -10.75 -10.54 -11.65
CA CYS A 190 -9.71 -11.09 -10.82
C CYS A 190 -10.10 -11.01 -9.36
N SER A 191 -9.84 -12.10 -8.62
CA SER A 191 -10.04 -12.15 -7.19
C SER A 191 -8.70 -12.22 -6.47
N LYS A 192 -8.69 -11.68 -5.27
CA LYS A 192 -7.58 -11.77 -4.34
C LYS A 192 -7.35 -13.24 -3.95
N GLN A 193 -6.10 -13.68 -3.91
CA GLN A 193 -5.66 -14.97 -3.39
C GLN A 193 -4.75 -14.75 -2.18
#